data_AF-A0A383S5R1-F1
#
_entry.id   AF-A0A383S5R1-F1
#
_cell.length_a   1.000
_cell.length_b   1.000
_cell.length_c   1.000
_cell.angle_alpha   90.00
_cell.angle_beta   90.00
_cell.angle_gamma   90.00
#
_symmetry.space_group_name_H-M   'P 1'
#
loop_
_entity.id
_entity.type
_entity.pdbx_description
1 polymer ?
#
loop_
_entity_poly.entity_id
_entity_poly.type
_entity_poly.pdbx_seq_one_letter_code
_entity_poly.pdbx_strand_id
1 'polypeptide(L)'
;MLSQGSRLREGVGAIAGNYIIISPHGSDYYVGIVHLQRGSLCVKPGDAVRVGQQLASCGNTGNSTQPHIHIQVMDSLDLKQAHGVPLLFDQFEQWEPGVPTSRLIEKSVPSENCIAAPC
;
A
#
# COMPACT_ATOMS: atom_id res chain seq x y z
N MET A 1 14.16 -13.21 17.79
CA MET A 1 13.25 -12.63 16.77
C MET A 1 11.82 -12.90 17.20
N LEU A 2 10.96 -11.88 17.30
CA LEU A 2 9.53 -12.07 17.56
C LEU A 2 8.85 -12.51 16.26
N SER A 3 8.03 -13.56 16.32
CA SER A 3 7.24 -14.00 15.16
C SER A 3 6.11 -13.01 14.84
N GLN A 4 5.60 -13.02 13.60
CA GLN A 4 4.45 -12.19 13.22
C GLN A 4 3.23 -12.43 14.13
N GLY A 5 3.00 -13.68 14.51
CA GLY A 5 1.95 -14.04 15.47
C GLY A 5 2.16 -13.45 16.87
N SER A 6 3.41 -13.18 17.28
CA SER A 6 3.68 -12.48 18.54
C SER A 6 3.39 -10.99 18.46
N ARG A 7 3.71 -10.35 17.33
CA ARG A 7 3.45 -8.92 17.11
C ARG A 7 1.96 -8.61 16.94
N LEU A 8 1.17 -9.52 16.35
CA LEU A 8 -0.29 -9.36 16.26
C LEU A 8 -0.95 -9.23 17.64
N ARG A 9 -0.39 -9.89 18.66
CA ARG A 9 -0.87 -9.81 20.05
C ARG A 9 -0.61 -8.45 20.69
N GLU A 10 0.40 -7.72 20.20
CA GLU A 10 0.72 -6.35 20.63
C GLU A 10 -0.16 -5.30 19.92
N GLY A 11 -1.01 -5.74 18.97
CA GLY A 11 -1.94 -4.90 18.22
C GLY A 11 -1.51 -4.64 16.78
N VAL A 12 -2.45 -4.18 15.95
CA VAL A 12 -2.21 -3.92 14.51
C VAL A 12 -1.07 -2.94 14.29
N GLY A 13 -0.95 -1.91 15.15
CA GLY A 13 0.12 -0.92 15.05
C GLY A 13 1.54 -1.48 15.17
N ALA A 14 1.73 -2.60 15.89
CA ALA A 14 3.05 -3.25 15.99
C ALA A 14 3.52 -3.87 14.66
N ILE A 15 2.59 -4.08 13.73
CA ILE A 15 2.85 -4.65 12.40
C ILE A 15 2.74 -3.56 11.34
N ALA A 16 1.58 -2.89 11.25
CA ALA A 16 1.32 -1.90 10.22
C ALA A 16 2.11 -0.59 10.41
N GLY A 17 2.54 -0.28 11.64
CA GLY A 17 3.15 1.01 11.94
C GLY A 17 2.12 2.14 11.81
N ASN A 18 2.51 3.24 11.16
CA ASN A 18 1.56 4.26 10.73
C ASN A 18 0.96 3.83 9.39
N TYR A 19 -0.35 4.01 9.27
CA TYR A 19 -1.08 3.58 8.09
C TYR A 19 -2.27 4.48 7.80
N ILE A 20 -2.75 4.38 6.56
CA ILE A 20 -4.00 4.96 6.08
C ILE A 20 -4.83 3.81 5.52
N ILE A 21 -6.13 3.83 5.78
CA ILE A 21 -7.11 2.98 5.10
C ILE A 21 -8.05 3.89 4.31
N ILE A 22 -8.19 3.64 3.01
CA ILE A 22 -9.07 4.38 2.11
C ILE A 22 -10.29 3.49 1.82
N SER A 23 -11.48 4.08 1.87
CA SER A 23 -12.74 3.47 1.41
C SER A 23 -13.12 4.16 0.08
N PRO A 24 -12.84 3.55 -1.08
CA PRO A 24 -13.22 4.13 -2.36
C PRO A 24 -14.74 4.25 -2.48
N HIS A 25 -15.20 5.34 -3.08
CA HIS A 25 -16.63 5.57 -3.28
C HIS A 25 -17.23 4.50 -4.21
N GLY A 26 -18.33 3.87 -3.80
CA GLY A 26 -19.01 2.84 -4.58
C GLY A 26 -18.29 1.49 -4.62
N SER A 27 -17.38 1.23 -3.69
CA SER A 27 -16.70 -0.05 -3.52
C SER A 27 -16.95 -0.62 -2.11
N ASP A 28 -17.12 -1.93 -2.02
CA ASP A 28 -17.19 -2.67 -0.75
C ASP A 28 -15.79 -3.05 -0.22
N TYR A 29 -14.73 -2.65 -0.92
CA TYR A 29 -13.34 -2.95 -0.56
C TYR A 29 -12.62 -1.74 0.02
N TYR A 30 -11.52 -2.02 0.73
CA TYR A 30 -10.67 -1.02 1.37
C TYR A 30 -9.25 -1.11 0.85
N VAL A 31 -8.54 0.02 0.79
CA VAL A 31 -7.12 0.07 0.44
C VAL A 31 -6.31 0.42 1.67
N GLY A 32 -5.50 -0.52 2.15
CA GLY A 32 -4.54 -0.30 3.23
C GLY A 32 -3.18 0.12 2.67
N ILE A 33 -2.64 1.24 3.19
CA ILE A 33 -1.30 1.74 2.89
C ILE A 33 -0.56 1.86 4.22
N VAL A 34 0.49 1.05 4.42
CA VAL A 34 1.14 0.88 5.73
C VAL A 34 2.64 1.16 5.69
N HIS A 35 3.29 1.06 6.86
CA HIS A 35 4.70 1.40 7.11
C HIS A 35 5.07 2.88 6.93
N LEU A 36 4.08 3.78 6.92
CA LEU A 36 4.27 5.21 6.64
C LEU A 36 5.20 5.90 7.65
N GLN A 37 5.88 6.97 7.20
CA GLN A 37 6.81 7.71 8.06
C GLN A 37 6.08 8.39 9.22
N ARG A 38 6.71 8.42 10.40
CA ARG A 38 6.16 9.14 11.56
C ARG A 38 6.14 10.65 11.30
N GLY A 39 4.99 11.27 11.55
CA GLY A 39 4.81 12.71 11.37
C GLY A 39 4.60 13.17 9.93
N SER A 40 4.45 12.25 8.96
CA SER A 40 4.27 12.62 7.55
C SER A 40 2.82 12.58 7.06
N LEU A 41 1.85 12.17 7.89
CA LEU A 41 0.45 12.08 7.46
C LEU A 41 -0.07 13.48 7.11
N CYS A 42 -0.58 13.65 5.88
CA CYS A 42 -1.17 14.89 5.38
C CYS A 42 -2.71 14.92 5.49
N VAL A 43 -3.30 13.84 5.97
CA VAL A 43 -4.76 13.62 6.04
C VAL A 43 -5.14 13.07 7.41
N LYS A 44 -6.43 13.17 7.76
CA LYS A 44 -7.03 12.60 8.97
C LYS A 44 -8.26 11.74 8.64
N PRO A 45 -8.70 10.85 9.55
CA PRO A 45 -9.92 10.08 9.35
C PRO A 45 -11.13 10.97 9.02
N GLY A 46 -11.88 10.60 7.98
CA GLY A 46 -13.04 11.34 7.48
C GLY A 46 -12.73 12.33 6.35
N ASP A 47 -11.46 12.61 6.04
CA ASP A 47 -11.12 13.45 4.89
C ASP A 47 -11.44 12.72 3.57
N ALA A 48 -12.01 13.45 2.62
CA ALA A 48 -12.08 12.99 1.23
C ALA A 48 -10.70 13.15 0.57
N VAL A 49 -10.29 12.15 -0.21
CA VAL A 49 -9.01 12.15 -0.94
C VAL A 49 -9.25 11.95 -2.43
N ARG A 50 -8.35 12.49 -3.25
CA ARG A 50 -8.39 12.37 -4.72
C ARG A 50 -7.12 11.77 -5.29
N VAL A 51 -7.20 11.20 -6.49
CA VAL A 51 -6.03 10.70 -7.23
C VAL A 51 -4.98 11.82 -7.38
N GLY A 52 -3.71 11.47 -7.13
CA GLY A 52 -2.58 12.40 -7.15
C GLY A 52 -2.40 13.24 -5.88
N GLN A 53 -3.29 13.14 -4.90
CA GLN A 53 -3.11 13.81 -3.61
C GLN A 53 -2.03 13.11 -2.77
N GLN A 54 -1.08 13.89 -2.24
CA GLN A 54 -0.11 13.37 -1.27
C GLN A 54 -0.82 12.99 0.04
N LEU A 55 -0.59 11.76 0.48
CA LEU A 55 -1.17 11.24 1.72
C LEU A 55 -0.15 11.18 2.86
N ALA A 56 1.08 10.75 2.55
CA ALA A 56 2.19 10.60 3.48
C ALA A 56 3.51 10.37 2.74
N SER A 57 4.62 10.34 3.47
CA SER A 57 5.92 9.89 2.98
C SER A 57 6.13 8.38 3.21
N CYS A 58 6.91 7.75 2.32
CA CYS A 58 7.42 6.40 2.52
C CYS A 58 8.19 6.30 3.84
N GLY A 59 7.98 5.21 4.58
CA GLY A 59 8.55 5.04 5.90
C GLY A 59 9.02 3.61 6.18
N ASN A 60 9.31 3.38 7.44
CA ASN A 60 9.79 2.09 7.96
C ASN A 60 9.19 1.81 9.36
N THR A 61 7.96 2.25 9.61
CA THR A 61 7.30 2.06 10.92
C THR A 61 6.62 0.70 11.02
N GLY A 62 6.45 0.19 12.23
CA GLY A 62 5.86 -1.13 12.47
C GLY A 62 6.86 -2.27 12.28
N ASN A 63 6.42 -3.38 11.68
CA ASN A 63 7.26 -4.54 11.41
C ASN A 63 7.82 -4.49 9.98
N SER A 64 8.78 -3.61 9.75
CA SER A 64 9.45 -3.44 8.46
C SER A 64 10.97 -3.53 8.63
N THR A 65 11.66 -4.10 7.64
CA THR A 65 13.12 -4.27 7.65
C THR A 65 13.86 -3.13 6.97
N GLN A 66 13.22 -2.45 6.01
CA GLN A 66 13.77 -1.33 5.24
C GLN A 66 12.65 -0.37 4.81
N PRO A 67 12.96 0.91 4.46
CA PRO A 67 11.94 1.82 3.99
C PRO A 67 11.22 1.32 2.73
N HIS A 68 9.91 1.12 2.83
CA HIS A 68 9.05 0.73 1.71
C HIS A 68 7.58 1.05 2.02
N ILE A 69 6.74 0.97 0.98
CA ILE A 69 5.28 0.99 1.13
C ILE A 69 4.76 -0.43 0.94
N HIS A 70 3.95 -0.90 1.87
CA HIS A 70 3.06 -2.05 1.65
C HIS A 70 1.66 -1.51 1.34
N ILE A 71 1.11 -1.96 0.21
CA ILE A 71 -0.24 -1.65 -0.24
C ILE A 71 -1.02 -2.94 -0.41
N GLN A 72 -2.27 -2.94 0.03
CA GLN A 72 -3.18 -4.06 -0.19
C GLN A 72 -4.61 -3.57 -0.37
N VAL A 73 -5.38 -4.27 -1.19
CA VAL A 73 -6.84 -4.15 -1.22
C VAL A 73 -7.41 -5.28 -0.38
N MET A 74 -8.42 -5.00 0.43
CA MET A 74 -8.94 -5.94 1.42
C MET A 74 -10.46 -5.80 1.62
N ASP A 75 -11.10 -6.86 2.09
CA ASP A 75 -12.56 -6.97 2.27
C ASP A 75 -13.09 -6.41 3.61
N SER A 76 -12.21 -5.93 4.49
CA SER A 76 -12.59 -5.42 5.82
C SER A 76 -11.64 -4.33 6.32
N LEU A 77 -12.16 -3.44 7.18
CA LEU A 77 -11.37 -2.43 7.91
C LEU A 77 -10.51 -3.04 9.03
N ASP A 78 -10.84 -4.24 9.50
CA ASP A 78 -10.06 -4.92 10.54
C ASP A 78 -8.84 -5.61 9.93
N LEU A 79 -7.70 -4.92 9.95
CA LEU A 79 -6.41 -5.43 9.45
C LEU A 79 -5.98 -6.77 10.07
N LYS A 80 -6.58 -7.23 11.18
CA LYS A 80 -6.30 -8.56 11.75
C LYS A 80 -7.05 -9.68 11.06
N GLN A 81 -8.21 -9.38 10.48
CA GLN A 81 -9.14 -10.37 9.92
C GLN A 81 -9.36 -10.19 8.42
N ALA A 82 -8.98 -9.04 7.87
CA ALA A 82 -9.22 -8.72 6.47
C ALA A 82 -8.47 -9.68 5.54
N HIS A 83 -9.16 -10.15 4.51
CA HIS A 83 -8.56 -10.94 3.45
C HIS A 83 -8.13 -10.03 2.31
N GLY A 84 -6.94 -10.29 1.76
CA GLY A 84 -6.47 -9.61 0.57
C GLY A 84 -7.33 -10.01 -0.63
N VAL A 85 -7.72 -9.01 -1.43
CA VAL A 85 -8.37 -9.21 -2.73
C VAL A 85 -7.45 -8.72 -3.86
N PRO A 86 -7.61 -9.22 -5.10
CA PRO A 86 -6.77 -8.79 -6.21
C PRO A 86 -6.80 -7.27 -6.43
N LEU A 87 -5.61 -6.69 -6.57
CA LEU A 87 -5.40 -5.29 -6.94
C LEU A 87 -4.84 -5.23 -8.36
N LEU A 88 -5.41 -4.37 -9.20
CA LEU A 88 -4.85 -4.01 -10.50
C LEU A 88 -4.58 -2.51 -10.51
N PHE A 89 -3.49 -2.11 -11.16
CA PHE A 89 -3.23 -0.71 -11.48
C PHE A 89 -3.95 -0.34 -12.77
N ASP A 90 -4.49 0.87 -12.81
CA ASP A 90 -5.25 1.36 -13.97
C ASP A 90 -4.36 1.43 -15.21
N GLN A 91 -3.21 2.07 -15.05
CA GLN A 91 -2.16 2.18 -16.05
C GLN A 91 -0.81 2.50 -15.39
N PHE A 92 0.28 2.04 -16.01
CA PHE A 92 1.66 2.39 -15.63
C PHE A 92 2.61 2.12 -16.81
N GLU A 93 3.74 2.83 -16.84
CA GLU A 93 4.86 2.47 -17.71
C GLU A 93 5.70 1.37 -17.06
N GLN A 94 6.09 0.36 -17.84
CA GLN A 94 6.93 -0.76 -17.39
C GLN A 94 8.19 -0.91 -18.24
N TRP A 95 9.34 -1.06 -17.58
CA TRP A 95 10.61 -1.50 -18.17
C TRP A 95 10.97 -2.90 -17.67
N GLU A 96 11.25 -3.80 -18.59
CA GLU A 96 11.81 -5.12 -18.27
C GLU A 96 13.31 -5.04 -17.99
N PRO A 97 13.88 -5.94 -17.17
CA PRO A 97 15.31 -5.97 -16.88
C PRO A 97 16.17 -5.95 -18.15
N GLY A 98 17.05 -4.94 -18.27
CA GLY A 98 17.96 -4.79 -19.41
C GLY A 98 17.33 -4.29 -20.70
N VAL A 99 16.02 -3.98 -20.71
CA VAL A 99 15.32 -3.44 -21.87
C VAL A 99 15.20 -1.91 -21.74
N PRO A 100 15.77 -1.11 -22.65
CA PRO A 100 15.83 0.35 -22.51
C PRO A 100 14.50 1.07 -22.82
N THR A 101 13.53 0.37 -23.39
CA THR A 101 12.22 0.92 -23.79
C THR A 101 11.13 0.50 -22.82
N SER A 102 10.26 1.44 -22.42
CA SER A 102 9.04 1.12 -21.68
C SER A 102 7.91 0.61 -22.57
N ARG A 103 6.91 0.02 -21.92
CA ARG A 103 5.59 -0.24 -22.49
C ARG A 103 4.52 0.32 -21.55
N LEU A 104 3.48 0.90 -22.11
CA LEU A 104 2.25 1.19 -21.37
C LEU A 104 1.55 -0.13 -21.05
N ILE A 105 1.28 -0.36 -19.78
CA ILE A 105 0.50 -1.50 -19.30
C ILE A 105 -0.78 -0.95 -18.69
N GLU A 106 -1.93 -1.54 -19.05
CA GLU A 106 -3.24 -1.15 -18.55
C GLU A 106 -3.87 -2.31 -17.78
N LYS A 107 -4.64 -2.00 -16.73
CA LYS A 107 -5.45 -2.96 -15.95
C LYS A 107 -4.68 -4.21 -15.52
N SER A 108 -3.45 -4.05 -15.04
CA SER A 108 -2.58 -5.16 -14.66
C SER A 108 -1.80 -4.88 -13.37
N VAL A 109 -1.05 -5.87 -12.92
CA VAL A 109 0.02 -5.70 -11.93
C VAL A 109 1.39 -5.63 -12.63
N PRO A 110 2.36 -4.90 -12.07
CA PRO A 110 3.73 -4.92 -12.58
C PRO A 110 4.32 -6.34 -12.59
N SER A 111 5.04 -6.68 -13.65
CA SER A 111 5.80 -7.93 -13.72
C SER A 111 6.85 -8.02 -12.61
N GLU A 112 7.20 -9.24 -12.20
CA GLU A 112 8.29 -9.44 -11.26
C GLU A 112 9.60 -8.84 -11.79
N ASN A 113 10.35 -8.15 -10.92
CA ASN A 113 11.64 -7.53 -11.23
C ASN A 113 11.61 -6.40 -12.28
N CYS A 114 10.44 -5.93 -12.69
CA CYS A 114 10.34 -4.77 -13.57
C CYS A 114 10.59 -3.45 -12.81
N ILE A 115 10.87 -2.39 -13.56
CA ILE A 115 10.69 -1.02 -13.08
C ILE A 115 9.33 -0.55 -13.57
N ALA A 116 8.50 -0.02 -12.68
CA ALA A 116 7.22 0.58 -13.01
C ALA A 116 7.18 2.06 -12.58
N ALA A 117 6.57 2.91 -13.42
CA ALA A 117 6.35 4.31 -13.12
C ALA A 117 4.91 4.72 -13.44
N PRO A 118 4.33 5.69 -12.70
CA PRO A 118 3.04 6.26 -13.08
C PRO A 118 3.13 6.96 -14.44
N CYS A 119 2.03 6.93 -15.19
CA CYS A 119 1.86 7.70 -16.43
C CYS A 119 1.66 9.20 -16.14
#